data_AF-A0A7X9BI21-F1
#
_entry.id   AF-A0A7X9BI21-F1
#
_cell.length_a   1.000
_cell.length_b   1.000
_cell.length_c   1.000
_cell.angle_alpha   90.00
_cell.angle_beta   90.00
_cell.angle_gamma   90.00
#
_symmetry.space_group_name_H-M   'P 1'
#
loop_
_entity.id
_entity.type
_entity.pdbx_description
1 polymer ?
#
loop_
_entity_poly.entity_id
_entity_poly.type
_entity_poly.pdbx_seq_one_letter_code
_entity_poly.pdbx_strand_id
1 'polypeptide(L)'
;DVMLGAVPPVGIADKGFVFTALASGILVAVIHPEVDKLKWLMTTFDAIAVGMFAVNGTEKAMLYGTSGMTAVFMGMFTALAGGLIRDMLINEVPVVIRDKHWYAVPSAVGCVATVFVCKGVQAGVINQTAEIVIDVCVVVLVVAMRLLSVKFNLMLPGAVERHHTYLPGGRR
;
A
#
# COMPACT_ATOMS: atom_id res chain seq x y z
N ASP A 1 -3.69 -11.01 -8.48
CA ASP A 1 -4.22 -11.79 -9.62
C ASP A 1 -3.23 -12.74 -10.22
N VAL A 2 -2.20 -12.25 -10.91
CA VAL A 2 -1.16 -13.12 -11.53
C VAL A 2 -0.53 -14.09 -10.51
N MET A 3 -0.12 -13.60 -9.34
CA MET A 3 0.46 -14.43 -8.28
C MET A 3 -0.53 -15.42 -7.64
N LEU A 4 -1.84 -15.16 -7.73
CA LEU A 4 -2.90 -16.05 -7.22
C LEU A 4 -3.39 -17.04 -8.30
N GLY A 5 -2.88 -16.96 -9.54
CA GLY A 5 -3.43 -17.70 -10.67
C GLY A 5 -4.82 -17.24 -11.12
N ALA A 6 -5.28 -16.07 -10.64
CA ALA A 6 -6.55 -15.49 -11.02
C ALA A 6 -6.44 -14.81 -12.39
N VAL A 7 -6.66 -15.57 -13.47
CA VAL A 7 -6.65 -15.08 -14.84
C VAL A 7 -8.04 -15.18 -15.48
N PRO A 8 -8.51 -14.15 -16.23
CA PRO A 8 -7.80 -12.91 -16.53
C PRO A 8 -7.80 -11.91 -15.34
N PRO A 9 -6.75 -11.07 -15.18
CA PRO A 9 -6.68 -10.10 -14.10
C PRO A 9 -7.78 -9.04 -14.16
N VAL A 10 -8.41 -8.74 -13.02
CA VAL A 10 -9.61 -7.87 -12.97
C VAL A 10 -9.31 -6.45 -13.44
N GLY A 11 -8.10 -5.94 -13.21
CA GLY A 11 -7.71 -4.58 -13.62
C GLY A 11 -7.66 -4.36 -15.13
N ILE A 12 -7.57 -5.43 -15.93
CA ILE A 12 -7.55 -5.35 -17.40
C ILE A 12 -8.83 -5.94 -18.00
N ALA A 13 -9.38 -6.99 -17.37
CA ALA A 13 -10.58 -7.65 -17.83
C ALA A 13 -11.83 -6.77 -17.67
N ASP A 14 -11.90 -5.98 -16.59
CA ASP A 14 -13.05 -5.14 -16.32
C ASP A 14 -12.92 -3.77 -17.02
N LYS A 15 -13.92 -3.44 -17.84
CA LYS A 15 -13.95 -2.18 -18.58
C LYS A 15 -14.03 -0.97 -17.65
N GLY A 16 -14.73 -1.10 -16.51
CA GLY A 16 -14.91 -0.02 -15.54
C GLY A 16 -13.58 0.43 -14.93
N PHE A 17 -12.73 -0.51 -14.50
CA PHE A 17 -11.39 -0.17 -13.99
C PHE A 17 -10.51 0.52 -15.04
N VAL A 18 -10.55 0.05 -16.29
CA VAL A 18 -9.78 0.67 -17.38
C VAL A 18 -10.27 2.11 -17.66
N PHE A 19 -11.58 2.33 -17.78
CA PHE A 19 -12.12 3.66 -18.06
C PHE A 19 -11.90 4.64 -16.89
N THR A 20 -12.06 4.20 -15.65
CA THR A 20 -11.82 5.05 -14.47
C THR A 20 -10.34 5.41 -14.32
N ALA A 21 -9.42 4.49 -14.60
CA ALA A 21 -7.98 4.78 -14.60
C ALA A 21 -7.62 5.81 -15.70
N LEU A 22 -8.14 5.64 -16.91
CA LEU A 22 -7.91 6.57 -18.01
C LEU A 22 -8.49 7.95 -17.72
N ALA A 23 -9.74 8.02 -17.25
CA ALA A 23 -10.41 9.26 -16.91
C ALA A 23 -9.69 10.01 -15.78
N SER A 24 -9.25 9.31 -14.74
CA SER A 24 -8.49 9.92 -13.63
C SER A 24 -7.13 10.45 -14.09
N GLY A 25 -6.42 9.74 -14.97
CA GLY A 25 -5.17 10.21 -15.57
C GLY A 25 -5.34 11.49 -16.39
N ILE A 26 -6.37 11.56 -17.25
CA ILE A 26 -6.69 12.76 -18.04
C ILE A 26 -7.07 13.92 -17.10
N LEU A 27 -7.90 13.66 -16.10
CA LEU A 27 -8.33 14.67 -15.14
C LEU A 27 -7.13 15.29 -14.39
N VAL A 28 -6.21 14.45 -13.90
CA VAL A 28 -4.99 14.92 -13.21
C VAL A 28 -4.07 15.69 -14.17
N ALA A 29 -3.94 15.26 -15.42
CA ALA A 29 -3.12 15.97 -16.42
C ALA A 29 -3.65 17.40 -16.70
N VAL A 30 -4.96 17.60 -16.71
CA VAL A 30 -5.59 18.92 -16.90
C VAL A 30 -5.42 19.81 -15.65
N ILE A 31 -5.46 19.23 -14.44
CA ILE A 31 -5.42 19.96 -13.16
C ILE A 31 -3.97 20.17 -12.66
N HIS A 32 -2.97 19.51 -13.27
CA HIS A 32 -1.55 19.56 -12.86
C HIS A 32 -0.98 20.95 -12.48
N PRO A 33 -1.28 22.08 -13.17
CA PRO A 33 -0.70 23.38 -12.79
C PRO A 33 -1.00 23.84 -11.36
N GLU A 34 -2.09 23.39 -10.72
CA GLU A 34 -2.42 23.69 -9.33
C GLU A 34 -1.89 22.65 -8.31
N VAL A 35 -1.44 21.48 -8.76
CA VAL A 35 -1.15 20.31 -7.90
C VAL A 35 0.22 20.39 -7.21
N ASP A 36 1.19 21.10 -7.78
CA ASP A 36 2.55 21.21 -7.21
C ASP A 36 2.59 21.87 -5.82
N LYS A 37 1.55 22.66 -5.48
CA LYS A 37 1.42 23.28 -4.15
C LYS A 37 0.77 22.37 -3.12
N LEU A 38 0.31 21.18 -3.51
CA LEU A 38 -0.61 20.35 -2.73
C LEU A 38 -0.04 18.99 -2.33
N LYS A 39 1.23 19.00 -1.89
CA LYS A 39 1.94 17.81 -1.37
C LYS A 39 1.13 17.02 -0.35
N TRP A 40 0.35 17.71 0.50
CA TRP A 40 -0.49 17.07 1.51
C TRP A 40 -1.64 16.24 0.92
N LEU A 41 -2.22 16.68 -0.21
CA LEU A 41 -3.33 15.99 -0.86
C LEU A 41 -2.83 14.72 -1.56
N MET A 42 -1.67 14.80 -2.24
CA MET A 42 -1.02 13.62 -2.84
C MET A 42 -0.74 12.55 -1.78
N THR A 43 -0.15 12.93 -0.64
CA THR A 43 0.13 11.99 0.46
C THR A 43 -1.13 11.37 1.04
N THR A 44 -2.22 12.14 1.10
CA THR A 44 -3.51 11.63 1.61
C THR A 44 -4.14 10.62 0.65
N PHE A 45 -4.15 10.90 -0.65
CA PHE A 45 -4.64 9.95 -1.64
C PHE A 45 -3.79 8.67 -1.69
N ASP A 46 -2.47 8.80 -1.56
CA ASP A 46 -1.55 7.67 -1.45
C ASP A 46 -1.87 6.81 -0.22
N ALA A 47 -2.10 7.45 0.94
CA ALA A 47 -2.51 6.76 2.17
C ALA A 47 -3.80 5.95 1.99
N ILE A 48 -4.81 6.57 1.37
CA ILE A 48 -6.11 5.95 1.11
C ILE A 48 -5.95 4.75 0.17
N ALA A 49 -5.23 4.93 -0.94
CA ALA A 49 -4.98 3.86 -1.90
C ALA A 49 -4.25 2.67 -1.25
N VAL A 50 -3.20 2.93 -0.47
CA VAL A 50 -2.46 1.89 0.27
C VAL A 50 -3.36 1.13 1.24
N GLY A 51 -4.20 1.83 2.01
CA GLY A 51 -5.14 1.19 2.94
C GLY A 51 -6.16 0.31 2.23
N MET A 52 -6.80 0.83 1.17
CA MET A 52 -7.78 0.09 0.40
C MET A 52 -7.17 -1.14 -0.28
N PHE A 53 -6.03 -0.99 -0.95
CA PHE A 53 -5.38 -2.11 -1.65
C PHE A 53 -4.81 -3.16 -0.71
N ALA A 54 -4.37 -2.77 0.50
CA ALA A 54 -3.92 -3.72 1.52
C ALA A 54 -5.07 -4.64 1.95
N VAL A 55 -6.21 -4.06 2.34
CA VAL A 55 -7.39 -4.81 2.79
C VAL A 55 -7.95 -5.66 1.65
N ASN A 56 -8.24 -5.06 0.49
CA ASN A 56 -8.84 -5.77 -0.63
C ASN A 56 -7.94 -6.87 -1.20
N GLY A 57 -6.62 -6.66 -1.21
CA GLY A 57 -5.65 -7.66 -1.63
C GLY A 57 -5.55 -8.84 -0.65
N THR A 58 -5.60 -8.57 0.66
CA THR A 58 -5.63 -9.61 1.69
C THR A 58 -6.94 -10.40 1.68
N GLU A 59 -8.08 -9.72 1.61
CA GLU A 59 -9.40 -10.35 1.51
C GLU A 59 -9.47 -11.26 0.28
N LYS A 60 -9.06 -10.75 -0.89
CA LYS A 60 -9.01 -11.55 -2.12
C LYS A 60 -8.11 -12.77 -1.97
N ALA A 61 -6.94 -12.64 -1.35
CA ALA A 61 -6.06 -13.79 -1.12
C ALA A 61 -6.65 -14.83 -0.14
N MET A 62 -7.38 -14.38 0.89
CA MET A 62 -8.11 -15.26 1.80
C MET A 62 -9.25 -16.00 1.08
N LEU A 63 -9.96 -15.34 0.18
CA LEU A 63 -11.01 -15.95 -0.65
C LEU A 63 -10.48 -17.03 -1.60
N TYR A 64 -9.22 -16.91 -2.03
CA TYR A 64 -8.52 -17.94 -2.81
C TYR A 64 -8.01 -19.12 -1.95
N GLY A 65 -8.38 -19.18 -0.66
CA GLY A 65 -8.04 -20.29 0.23
C GLY A 65 -6.56 -20.35 0.62
N THR A 66 -5.83 -19.22 0.48
CA THR A 66 -4.41 -19.17 0.84
C THR A 66 -4.21 -19.10 2.36
N SER A 67 -2.99 -19.38 2.82
CA SER A 67 -2.65 -19.23 4.24
C SER A 67 -2.74 -17.76 4.67
N GLY A 68 -3.05 -17.50 5.95
CA GLY A 68 -3.11 -16.12 6.46
C GLY A 68 -1.81 -15.33 6.26
N MET A 69 -0.65 -16.00 6.33
CA MET A 69 0.64 -15.35 6.06
C MET A 69 0.75 -14.96 4.58
N THR A 70 0.39 -15.85 3.67
CA THR A 70 0.36 -15.57 2.22
C THR A 70 -0.59 -14.41 1.92
N ALA A 71 -1.77 -14.37 2.56
CA ALA A 71 -2.73 -13.29 2.38
C ALA A 71 -2.21 -11.92 2.85
N VAL A 72 -1.45 -11.88 3.96
CA VAL A 72 -0.77 -10.66 4.40
C VAL A 72 0.27 -10.20 3.37
N PHE A 73 1.10 -11.11 2.87
CA PHE A 73 2.08 -10.78 1.84
C PHE A 73 1.43 -10.27 0.56
N MET A 74 0.35 -10.91 0.11
CA MET A 74 -0.38 -10.50 -1.09
C MET A 74 -1.06 -9.14 -0.93
N GLY A 75 -1.66 -8.85 0.23
CA GLY A 75 -2.22 -7.53 0.53
C GLY A 75 -1.15 -6.44 0.53
N MET A 76 -0.05 -6.65 1.25
CA MET A 76 1.06 -5.70 1.27
C MET A 76 1.66 -5.49 -0.11
N PHE A 77 1.90 -6.55 -0.87
CA PHE A 77 2.44 -6.44 -2.22
C PHE A 77 1.50 -5.63 -3.12
N THR A 78 0.19 -5.88 -3.05
CA THR A 78 -0.80 -5.13 -3.84
C THR A 78 -0.82 -3.65 -3.46
N ALA A 79 -0.73 -3.33 -2.16
CA ALA A 79 -0.72 -1.96 -1.67
C ALA A 79 0.53 -1.18 -2.06
N LEU A 80 1.71 -1.81 -1.99
CA LEU A 80 3.00 -1.14 -2.20
C LEU A 80 3.42 -1.13 -3.68
N ALA A 81 3.03 -2.14 -4.47
CA ALA A 81 3.46 -2.28 -5.85
C ALA A 81 3.01 -1.11 -6.73
N GLY A 82 1.80 -0.57 -6.52
CA GLY A 82 1.30 0.56 -7.31
C GLY A 82 2.16 1.82 -7.16
N GLY A 83 2.49 2.19 -5.92
CA GLY A 83 3.38 3.32 -5.63
C GLY A 83 4.79 3.06 -6.15
N LEU A 84 5.31 1.84 -5.97
CA LEU A 84 6.63 1.46 -6.46
C LEU A 84 6.74 1.55 -7.99
N ILE A 85 5.74 1.07 -8.73
CA ILE A 85 5.70 1.17 -10.20
C ILE A 85 5.62 2.64 -10.62
N ARG A 86 4.78 3.45 -9.98
CA ARG A 86 4.69 4.90 -10.22
C ARG A 86 6.06 5.56 -10.08
N ASP A 87 6.76 5.29 -8.98
CA ASP A 87 8.04 5.92 -8.65
C ASP A 87 9.14 5.47 -9.64
N MET A 88 9.15 4.20 -10.05
CA MET A 88 10.07 3.70 -11.08
C MET A 88 9.83 4.33 -12.46
N LEU A 89 8.57 4.56 -12.85
CA LEU A 89 8.24 5.17 -14.14
C LEU A 89 8.68 6.65 -14.22
N ILE A 90 8.72 7.35 -13.09
CA ILE A 90 9.24 8.72 -13.00
C ILE A 90 10.75 8.78 -12.70
N ASN A 91 11.42 7.62 -12.67
CA ASN A 91 12.85 7.47 -12.40
C ASN A 91 13.30 8.04 -11.04
N GLU A 92 12.45 7.93 -10.03
CA GLU A 92 12.74 8.30 -8.64
C GLU A 92 12.97 7.04 -7.78
N VAL A 93 13.68 7.20 -6.67
CA VAL A 93 13.82 6.09 -5.70
C VAL A 93 12.46 5.85 -5.03
N PRO A 94 11.91 4.62 -5.08
CA PRO A 94 10.60 4.33 -4.52
C PRO A 94 10.47 4.77 -3.07
N VAL A 95 9.34 5.38 -2.73
CA VAL A 95 9.09 5.94 -1.39
C VAL A 95 9.20 4.85 -0.30
N VAL A 96 8.84 3.61 -0.63
CA VAL A 96 8.99 2.44 0.26
C VAL A 96 10.45 2.18 0.68
N ILE A 97 11.41 2.51 -0.19
CA ILE A 97 12.86 2.32 0.05
C ILE A 97 13.48 3.61 0.58
N ARG A 98 13.04 4.76 0.08
CA ARG A 98 13.61 6.08 0.36
C ARG A 98 13.23 6.62 1.74
N ASP A 99 11.98 6.42 2.15
CA ASP A 99 11.48 7.05 3.38
C ASP A 99 11.85 6.25 4.62
N LYS A 100 12.48 6.93 5.59
CA LYS A 100 12.71 6.43 6.95
C LYS A 100 11.40 6.25 7.74
N HIS A 101 10.27 6.72 7.24
CA HIS A 101 9.00 6.68 7.93
C HIS A 101 8.35 5.30 7.82
N TRP A 102 7.37 5.02 8.68
CA TRP A 102 6.68 3.74 8.76
C TRP A 102 5.82 3.53 7.50
N TYR A 103 6.42 3.25 6.33
CA TYR A 103 5.66 3.11 5.08
C TYR A 103 4.97 1.74 5.01
N ALA A 104 5.72 0.68 5.23
CA ALA A 104 5.23 -0.70 5.13
C ALA A 104 4.46 -1.17 6.36
N VAL A 105 4.65 -0.53 7.51
CA VAL A 105 4.07 -1.03 8.77
C VAL A 105 2.56 -0.80 8.88
N PRO A 106 1.99 0.38 8.57
CA PRO A 106 0.55 0.58 8.58
C PRO A 106 -0.16 -0.44 7.67
N SER A 107 0.39 -0.69 6.47
CA SER A 107 -0.15 -1.74 5.58
C SER A 107 -0.03 -3.13 6.19
N ALA A 108 1.08 -3.47 6.85
CA ALA A 108 1.24 -4.76 7.51
C ALA A 108 0.21 -4.95 8.62
N VAL A 109 0.01 -3.93 9.47
CA VAL A 109 -0.98 -3.94 10.55
C VAL A 109 -2.39 -4.10 9.99
N GLY A 110 -2.73 -3.36 8.93
CA GLY A 110 -4.02 -3.48 8.25
C GLY A 110 -4.27 -4.86 7.66
N CYS A 111 -3.28 -5.44 6.97
CA CYS A 111 -3.37 -6.79 6.41
C CYS A 111 -3.57 -7.85 7.50
N VAL A 112 -2.79 -7.76 8.59
CA VAL A 112 -2.92 -8.71 9.72
C VAL A 112 -4.30 -8.59 10.37
N ALA A 113 -4.78 -7.36 10.60
CA ALA A 113 -6.12 -7.14 11.12
C ALA A 113 -7.20 -7.75 10.20
N THR A 114 -7.10 -7.51 8.89
CA THR A 114 -8.02 -8.08 7.89
C THR A 114 -8.04 -9.61 7.94
N VAL A 115 -6.88 -10.28 8.07
CA VAL A 115 -6.84 -11.74 8.22
C VAL A 115 -7.58 -12.21 9.48
N PHE A 116 -7.44 -11.50 10.60
CA PHE A 116 -8.18 -11.83 11.82
C PHE A 116 -9.69 -11.66 11.64
N VAL A 117 -10.12 -10.61 10.93
CA VAL A 117 -11.53 -10.37 10.59
C VAL A 117 -12.08 -11.51 9.73
N CYS A 118 -11.42 -11.83 8.61
CA CYS A 118 -11.84 -12.93 7.73
C CYS A 118 -11.91 -14.28 8.47
N LYS A 119 -10.95 -14.56 9.37
CA LYS A 119 -11.02 -15.78 10.20
C LYS A 119 -12.16 -15.76 11.22
N GLY A 120 -12.47 -14.59 11.79
CA GLY A 120 -13.61 -14.43 12.71
C GLY A 120 -14.96 -14.65 12.02
N VAL A 121 -15.07 -14.24 10.75
CA VAL A 121 -16.25 -14.52 9.90
C VAL A 121 -16.35 -16.01 9.59
N GLN A 122 -15.24 -16.67 9.21
CA GLN A 122 -15.22 -18.12 8.98
C GLN A 122 -15.58 -18.94 10.22
N ALA A 123 -15.26 -18.43 11.41
CA ALA A 123 -15.64 -19.04 12.70
C ALA A 123 -17.11 -18.79 13.10
N GLY A 124 -17.88 -18.04 12.30
CA GLY A 124 -19.30 -17.74 12.56
C GLY A 124 -19.55 -16.73 13.69
N VAL A 125 -18.51 -16.04 14.15
CA VAL A 125 -18.59 -15.06 15.25
C VAL A 125 -19.05 -13.69 14.74
N ILE A 126 -18.86 -13.41 13.45
CA ILE A 126 -19.07 -12.09 12.84
C ILE A 126 -20.06 -12.23 11.67
N ASN A 127 -21.03 -11.31 11.59
CA ASN A 127 -22.00 -11.24 10.49
C ASN A 127 -21.39 -10.55 9.25
N GLN A 128 -21.87 -10.85 8.04
CA GLN A 128 -21.33 -10.29 6.78
C GLN A 128 -21.37 -8.75 6.75
N THR A 129 -22.41 -8.13 7.32
CA THR A 129 -22.49 -6.66 7.42
C THR A 129 -21.41 -6.10 8.36
N ALA A 130 -21.04 -6.84 9.41
CA ALA A 130 -20.03 -6.42 10.36
C ALA A 130 -18.62 -6.54 9.77
N GLU A 131 -18.36 -7.52 8.90
CA GLU A 131 -17.11 -7.65 8.15
C GLU A 131 -16.81 -6.37 7.36
N ILE A 132 -17.75 -5.92 6.53
CA ILE A 132 -17.59 -4.70 5.72
C ILE A 132 -17.31 -3.48 6.59
N VAL A 133 -18.03 -3.31 7.70
CA VAL A 133 -17.84 -2.17 8.61
C VAL A 133 -16.46 -2.22 9.26
N ILE A 134 -16.01 -3.40 9.68
CA ILE A 134 -14.70 -3.55 10.31
C ILE A 134 -13.59 -3.32 9.28
N ASP A 135 -13.72 -3.82 8.06
CA ASP A 135 -12.73 -3.60 7.00
C ASP A 135 -12.60 -2.13 6.64
N VAL A 136 -13.72 -1.39 6.56
CA VAL A 136 -13.69 0.07 6.41
C VAL A 136 -12.98 0.73 7.59
N CYS A 137 -13.24 0.30 8.82
CA CYS A 137 -12.53 0.78 10.00
C CYS A 137 -11.02 0.48 9.94
N VAL A 138 -10.62 -0.69 9.42
CA VAL A 138 -9.21 -1.05 9.21
C VAL A 138 -8.57 -0.14 8.18
N VAL A 139 -9.22 0.14 7.04
CA VAL A 139 -8.73 1.11 6.06
C VAL A 139 -8.54 2.49 6.70
N VAL A 140 -9.53 2.97 7.44
CA VAL A 140 -9.44 4.27 8.14
C VAL A 140 -8.28 4.27 9.14
N LEU A 141 -8.06 3.17 9.86
CA LEU A 141 -6.92 3.03 10.78
C LEU A 141 -5.58 3.08 10.04
N VAL A 142 -5.44 2.40 8.90
CA VAL A 142 -4.22 2.43 8.08
C VAL A 142 -3.96 3.85 7.58
N VAL A 143 -4.98 4.54 7.09
CA VAL A 143 -4.89 5.93 6.63
C VAL A 143 -4.53 6.86 7.77
N ALA A 144 -5.16 6.71 8.94
CA ALA A 144 -4.85 7.50 10.12
C ALA A 144 -3.41 7.29 10.57
N MET A 145 -2.93 6.04 10.67
CA MET A 145 -1.54 5.72 10.98
C MET A 145 -0.57 6.35 9.98
N ARG A 146 -0.93 6.33 8.69
CA ARG A 146 -0.15 6.95 7.62
C ARG A 146 -0.02 8.46 7.80
N LEU A 147 -1.14 9.15 7.97
CA LEU A 147 -1.19 10.60 8.14
C LEU A 147 -0.51 11.03 9.45
N LEU A 148 -0.66 10.25 10.52
CA LEU A 148 0.06 10.45 11.78
C LEU A 148 1.57 10.29 11.60
N SER A 149 2.03 9.25 10.88
CA SER A 149 3.45 9.03 10.62
C SER A 149 4.10 10.19 9.87
N VAL A 150 3.38 10.73 8.87
CA VAL A 150 3.81 11.89 8.08
C VAL A 150 3.80 13.17 8.93
N LYS A 151 2.75 13.39 9.72
CA LYS A 151 2.60 14.60 10.55
C LYS A 151 3.61 14.65 11.71
N PHE A 152 3.90 13.51 12.33
CA PHE A 152 4.81 13.44 13.48
C PHE A 152 6.27 13.16 13.11
N ASN A 153 6.60 13.01 11.82
CA ASN A 153 7.97 12.67 11.37
C ASN A 153 8.58 11.49 12.16
N LEU A 154 7.79 10.44 12.45
CA LEU A 154 8.34 9.24 13.09
C LEU A 154 9.31 8.56 12.12
N MET A 155 10.58 8.90 12.27
CA MET A 155 11.69 8.21 11.61
C MET A 155 11.92 6.90 12.33
N LEU A 156 11.91 5.78 11.59
CA LEU A 156 12.54 4.56 12.05
C LEU A 156 14.01 4.87 12.34
N PRO A 157 14.57 4.41 13.48
CA PRO A 157 15.98 4.59 13.79
C PRO A 157 16.78 4.06 12.60
N GLY A 158 17.43 4.98 11.89
CA GLY A 158 18.17 4.66 10.68
C GLY A 158 19.30 3.68 11.00
N ALA A 159 19.67 2.87 10.02
CA ALA A 159 20.91 2.10 10.10
C ALA A 159 22.07 3.04 10.46
N VAL A 160 22.91 2.59 11.41
CA VAL A 160 24.08 3.31 11.90
C VAL A 160 24.90 3.85 10.73
N GLU A 161 25.13 5.15 10.69
CA GLU A 161 26.09 5.77 9.78
C GLU A 161 27.46 5.10 10.01
N ARG A 162 27.91 4.28 9.05
CA ARG A 162 29.30 3.80 9.06
C ARG A 162 30.20 4.93 8.59
N HIS A 163 30.51 5.84 9.52
CA HIS A 163 31.65 6.73 9.40
C HIS A 163 32.93 5.86 9.38
N HIS A 164 33.79 6.05 8.39
CA HIS A 164 35.03 5.30 8.07
C HIS A 164 34.91 4.10 7.12
N THR A 165 34.77 4.38 5.82
CA THR A 165 35.42 3.54 4.80
C THR A 165 36.87 4.00 4.66
N TYR A 166 37.78 3.35 5.39
CA TYR A 166 39.21 3.46 5.13
C TYR A 166 39.48 2.79 3.78
N LEU A 167 39.70 3.57 2.72
CA LEU A 167 40.20 3.05 1.45
C LEU A 167 41.70 2.77 1.62
N PRO A 168 42.16 1.51 1.64
CA PRO A 168 43.59 1.24 1.70
C PRO A 168 44.24 1.63 0.36
N GLY A 169 45.01 2.72 0.40
CA GLY A 169 46.23 2.93 -0.38
C GLY A 169 46.19 2.68 -1.89
N GLY A 170 45.76 3.68 -2.67
CA GLY A 170 46.24 3.84 -4.04
C GLY A 170 47.64 4.44 -4.03
N ARG A 171 48.68 3.60 -3.91
CA ARG A 171 50.05 4.00 -4.26
C ARG A 171 50.10 4.27 -5.78
N ARG A 172 50.39 5.51 -6.16
CA ARG A 172 51.12 5.81 -7.40
C ARG A 172 52.61 5.89 -7.07
#